data_AF-A0A401QFG7-F1
#
_entry.id   AF-A0A401QFG7-F1
#
_cell.length_a   1.000
_cell.length_b   1.000
_cell.length_c   1.000
_cell.angle_alpha   90.00
_cell.angle_beta   90.00
_cell.angle_gamma   90.00
#
_symmetry.space_group_name_H-M   'P 1'
#
loop_
_entity.id
_entity.type
_entity.pdbx_description
1 polymer ?
#
loop_
_entity_poly.entity_id
_entity_poly.type
_entity_poly.pdbx_seq_one_letter_code
_entity_poly.pdbx_strand_id
1 'polypeptide(L)'
;MRRDLAALPAELITQIGNRCHPKLYAEGDPTEKLELVTGTSVFITRAQLMNCHVCAGTRHKVLLRRLLASFFDRNTLANSCGTGIRSSTNDPSRKPLDSRVLNAVK
;
A
#
# COMPACT_ATOMS: atom_id res chain seq x y z
N MET A 1 29.44 6.15 -6.85
CA MET A 1 28.02 6.37 -7.17
C MET A 1 27.27 6.39 -5.84
N ARG A 2 26.91 7.57 -5.31
CA ARG A 2 26.06 7.66 -4.10
C ARG A 2 24.73 7.02 -4.49
N ARG A 3 24.40 5.86 -3.92
CA ARG A 3 23.01 5.37 -4.01
C ARG A 3 22.20 6.41 -3.24
N ASP A 4 21.29 7.10 -3.92
CA ASP A 4 20.40 8.06 -3.29
C ASP A 4 19.48 7.28 -2.33
N LEU A 5 19.95 7.10 -1.11
CA LEU A 5 19.17 6.49 -0.05
C LEU A 5 18.05 7.46 0.30
N ALA A 6 16.82 6.97 0.25
CA ALA A 6 15.64 7.78 0.53
C ALA A 6 15.07 7.42 1.90
N ALA A 7 14.84 8.41 2.74
CA ALA A 7 13.97 8.26 3.90
C ALA A 7 12.51 8.40 3.47
N LEU A 8 11.61 7.61 4.05
CA LEU A 8 10.17 7.84 3.89
C LEU A 8 9.73 9.00 4.79
N PRO A 9 8.85 9.91 4.33
CA PRO A 9 8.28 10.96 5.17
C PRO A 9 7.59 10.40 6.42
N ALA A 10 7.82 11.02 7.58
CA ALA A 10 7.21 10.58 8.83
C ALA A 10 5.67 10.57 8.79
N GLU A 11 5.08 11.51 8.06
CA GLU A 11 3.63 11.56 7.81
C GLU A 11 3.14 10.31 7.07
N LEU A 12 3.86 9.85 6.05
CA LEU A 12 3.51 8.63 5.31
C LEU A 12 3.53 7.40 6.23
N ILE A 13 4.55 7.28 7.08
CA ILE A 13 4.67 6.15 8.00
C ILE A 13 3.53 6.18 9.04
N THR A 14 3.22 7.37 9.56
CA THR A 14 2.10 7.57 10.49
C THR A 14 0.76 7.23 9.85
N GLN A 15 0.60 7.51 8.55
CA GLN A 15 -0.61 7.23 7.78
C GLN A 15 -0.83 5.74 7.47
N ILE A 16 0.26 4.97 7.30
CA ILE A 16 0.20 3.50 7.15
C ILE A 16 -0.05 2.84 8.52
N GLY A 17 0.39 3.48 9.61
CA GLY A 17 0.04 3.13 10.99
C GLY A 17 1.20 2.51 11.78
N ASN A 18 1.01 2.41 13.11
CA ASN A 18 2.06 2.05 14.09
C ASN A 18 2.63 0.62 13.98
N ARG A 19 2.21 -0.17 12.98
CA ARG A 19 2.72 -1.54 12.75
C ARG A 19 3.66 -1.65 11.53
N CYS A 20 4.06 -0.51 10.97
CA CYS A 20 5.02 -0.45 9.88
C CYS A 20 6.31 -1.23 10.19
N HIS A 21 6.85 -1.91 9.19
CA HIS A 21 8.11 -2.64 9.34
C HIS A 21 9.25 -1.67 9.74
N PRO A 22 10.10 -1.99 10.73
CA PRO A 22 11.13 -1.06 11.25
C PRO A 22 12.06 -0.48 10.17
N LYS A 23 12.37 -1.26 9.13
CA LYS A 23 13.17 -0.81 7.98
C LYS A 23 12.54 0.36 7.18
N LEU A 24 11.24 0.61 7.29
CA LEU A 24 10.58 1.74 6.65
C LEU A 24 11.02 3.09 7.27
N TYR A 25 11.45 3.09 8.53
CA TYR A 25 11.96 4.28 9.23
C TYR A 25 13.42 4.60 8.87
N ALA A 26 14.16 3.63 8.35
CA ALA A 26 15.55 3.82 7.94
C ALA A 26 15.63 4.33 6.50
N GLU A 27 16.71 5.03 6.17
CA GLU A 27 17.10 5.33 4.80
C GLU A 27 17.47 4.04 4.06
N GLY A 28 17.04 3.90 2.81
CA GLY A 28 17.28 2.69 2.02
C GLY A 28 17.18 2.93 0.53
N ASP A 29 17.53 1.90 -0.25
CA ASP A 29 17.48 1.96 -1.71
C ASP A 29 16.01 2.10 -2.17
N PRO A 30 15.68 3.03 -3.10
CA PRO A 30 14.33 3.17 -3.64
C PRO A 30 13.79 1.87 -4.27
N THR A 31 14.66 1.02 -4.80
CA THR A 31 14.31 -0.27 -5.39
C THR A 31 14.18 -1.40 -4.37
N GLU A 32 14.58 -1.16 -3.11
CA GLU A 32 14.49 -2.15 -2.04
C GLU A 32 13.02 -2.51 -1.79
N LYS A 33 12.75 -3.81 -1.85
CA LYS A 33 11.44 -4.38 -1.54
C LYS A 33 11.36 -4.63 -0.03
N LEU A 34 10.46 -3.93 0.62
CA LEU A 34 10.28 -3.94 2.07
C LEU A 34 8.89 -4.44 2.40
N GLU A 35 8.76 -5.10 3.54
CA GLU A 35 7.43 -5.45 4.06
C GLU A 35 6.73 -4.17 4.54
N LEU A 36 5.47 -3.97 4.17
CA LEU A 36 4.70 -2.79 4.57
C LEU A 36 4.42 -2.80 6.08
N VAL A 37 3.98 -3.96 6.58
CA VAL A 37 3.66 -4.23 7.99
C VAL A 37 4.29 -5.56 8.35
N THR A 38 5.07 -5.61 9.41
CA THR A 38 5.77 -6.84 9.84
C THR A 38 4.79 -8.00 10.03
N GLY A 39 5.08 -9.14 9.39
CA GLY A 39 4.30 -10.37 9.52
C GLY A 39 3.06 -10.46 8.63
N THR A 40 2.86 -9.53 7.69
CA THR A 40 1.77 -9.59 6.71
C THR A 40 2.17 -10.25 5.38
N SER A 41 3.47 -10.42 5.14
CA SER A 41 4.06 -10.83 3.87
C SER A 41 3.63 -9.95 2.69
N VAL A 42 3.24 -8.70 2.98
CA VAL A 42 2.86 -7.69 1.98
C VAL A 42 4.06 -6.83 1.73
N PHE A 43 4.59 -6.90 0.51
CA PHE A 43 5.83 -6.24 0.16
C PHE A 43 5.63 -5.15 -0.88
N ILE A 44 6.26 -4.02 -0.67
CA ILE A 44 6.22 -2.84 -1.53
C ILE A 44 7.63 -2.26 -1.66
N THR A 45 7.96 -1.63 -2.78
CA THR A 45 9.23 -0.93 -2.88
C THR A 45 9.15 0.45 -2.22
N ARG A 46 10.29 0.94 -1.74
CA ARG A 46 10.39 2.28 -1.18
C ARG A 46 9.99 3.36 -2.19
N ALA A 47 10.36 3.20 -3.46
CA ALA A 47 9.93 4.10 -4.54
C ALA A 47 8.41 4.10 -4.74
N GLN A 48 7.75 2.93 -4.66
CA GLN A 48 6.29 2.85 -4.73
C GLN A 48 5.62 3.60 -3.57
N LEU A 49 6.15 3.47 -2.36
CA LEU A 49 5.68 4.21 -1.18
C LEU A 49 5.85 5.73 -1.34
N MET A 50 7.03 6.17 -1.77
CA MET A 50 7.30 7.58 -2.06
C MET A 50 6.35 8.14 -3.13
N ASN A 51 6.13 7.40 -4.21
CA ASN A 51 5.20 7.81 -5.27
C ASN A 51 3.75 7.88 -4.75
N CYS A 52 3.35 6.94 -3.88
CA CYS A 52 2.05 7.01 -3.23
C CYS A 52 1.88 8.28 -2.42
N HIS A 53 2.90 8.69 -1.65
CA HIS A 53 2.91 9.93 -0.89
C HIS A 53 2.86 11.17 -1.79
N VAL A 54 3.75 11.26 -2.79
CA VAL A 54 3.81 12.41 -3.73
C VAL A 54 2.46 12.61 -4.44
N CYS A 55 1.82 11.52 -4.89
CA CYS A 55 0.51 11.61 -5.53
C CYS A 55 -0.66 11.86 -4.56
N ALA A 56 -0.54 11.45 -3.30
CA ALA A 56 -1.60 11.61 -2.30
C ALA A 56 -1.58 12.98 -1.60
N GLY A 57 -0.39 13.59 -1.49
CA GLY A 57 -0.17 14.75 -0.62
C GLY A 57 -0.58 14.45 0.81
N THR A 58 -1.26 15.40 1.45
CA THR A 58 -1.73 15.28 2.85
C THR A 58 -3.08 14.54 2.99
N ARG A 59 -3.66 14.04 1.90
CA ARG A 59 -5.00 13.45 1.90
C ARG A 59 -4.96 11.94 2.13
N HIS A 60 -5.23 11.51 3.36
CA HIS A 60 -5.31 10.09 3.76
C HIS A 60 -6.13 9.20 2.79
N LYS A 61 -7.32 9.65 2.36
CA LYS A 61 -8.19 8.86 1.46
C LYS A 61 -7.56 8.62 0.07
N VAL A 62 -6.65 9.50 -0.36
CA VAL A 62 -5.93 9.34 -1.64
C VAL A 62 -4.76 8.38 -1.47
N LEU A 63 -4.05 8.43 -0.34
CA LEU A 63 -2.96 7.50 -0.05
C LEU A 63 -3.43 6.05 -0.08
N LEU A 64 -4.53 5.74 0.61
CA LEU A 64 -5.11 4.39 0.63
C LEU A 64 -5.41 3.89 -0.79
N ARG A 65 -6.02 4.74 -1.64
CA ARG A 65 -6.32 4.40 -3.04
C ARG A 65 -5.04 4.13 -3.86
N ARG A 66 -3.97 4.89 -3.63
CA ARG A 66 -2.68 4.74 -4.32
C ARG A 66 -1.94 3.48 -3.86
N LEU A 67 -1.96 3.18 -2.57
CA LEU A 67 -1.39 1.95 -2.03
C LEU A 67 -2.12 0.73 -2.59
N LEU A 68 -3.46 0.72 -2.61
CA LEU A 68 -4.24 -0.34 -3.25
C LEU A 68 -3.89 -0.51 -4.74
N ALA A 69 -3.70 0.58 -5.47
CA ALA A 69 -3.26 0.57 -6.88
C ALA A 69 -1.81 0.11 -7.09
N SER A 70 -1.00 0.05 -6.03
CA SER A 70 0.36 -0.49 -6.08
C SER A 70 0.38 -2.02 -5.89
N PHE A 71 -0.66 -2.60 -5.28
CA PHE A 71 -0.78 -4.04 -5.05
C PHE A 71 -1.74 -4.74 -6.01
N PHE A 72 -2.75 -4.02 -6.50
CA PHE A 72 -3.80 -4.57 -7.37
C PHE A 72 -3.82 -3.85 -8.70
N ASP A 73 -3.94 -4.61 -9.78
CA ASP A 73 -4.11 -4.03 -11.11
C ASP A 73 -5.49 -3.39 -11.27
N ARG A 74 -5.64 -2.56 -12.31
CA ARG A 74 -6.87 -1.80 -12.56
C ARG A 74 -8.09 -2.71 -12.75
N ASN A 75 -7.89 -3.89 -13.34
CA ASN A 75 -8.97 -4.85 -13.57
C ASN A 75 -9.44 -5.47 -12.23
N THR A 76 -8.51 -5.82 -11.34
CA THR A 76 -8.86 -6.32 -10.00
C THR A 76 -9.57 -5.26 -9.17
N LEU A 77 -9.09 -4.00 -9.17
CA LEU A 77 -9.74 -2.91 -8.43
C LEU A 77 -11.12 -2.53 -8.97
N ALA A 78 -11.33 -2.61 -10.28
CA ALA A 78 -12.63 -2.33 -10.90
C ALA A 78 -13.65 -3.43 -10.60
N ASN A 79 -13.19 -4.68 -10.45
CA ASN A 79 -14.07 -5.83 -10.29
C ASN A 79 -14.26 -6.31 -8.85
N SER A 80 -13.41 -5.88 -7.92
CA SER A 80 -13.39 -6.35 -6.53
C SER A 80 -13.72 -5.23 -5.52
N CYS A 81 -14.34 -5.57 -4.38
CA CYS A 81 -14.62 -4.63 -3.30
C CYS A 81 -13.85 -5.00 -2.02
N GLY A 82 -13.41 -3.99 -1.25
CA GLY A 82 -12.62 -4.18 -0.02
C GLY A 82 -13.35 -4.94 1.11
N THR A 83 -14.66 -5.15 0.98
CA THR A 83 -15.49 -5.96 1.91
C THR A 83 -16.23 -7.08 1.19
N GLY A 84 -16.05 -7.26 -0.13
CA GLY A 84 -16.78 -8.24 -0.93
C GLY A 84 -18.28 -7.97 -1.12
N ILE A 85 -18.87 -6.93 -0.50
CA ILE A 85 -20.31 -6.66 -0.57
C ILE A 85 -20.56 -5.35 -1.34
N ARG A 86 -21.07 -5.48 -2.57
CA ARG A 86 -21.96 -4.46 -3.16
C ARG A 86 -23.37 -4.97 -2.98
N SER A 87 -24.22 -4.20 -2.29
CA SER A 87 -25.62 -4.56 -1.99
C SER A 87 -26.52 -4.75 -3.22
N SER A 88 -26.01 -4.76 -4.46
CA SER A 88 -26.85 -4.82 -5.66
C SER A 88 -26.28 -5.58 -6.86
N THR A 89 -25.13 -6.25 -6.77
CA THR A 89 -24.62 -7.10 -7.86
C THR A 89 -23.93 -8.36 -7.31
N ASN A 90 -24.74 -9.37 -7.01
CA ASN A 90 -24.35 -10.73 -6.65
C ASN A 90 -23.77 -11.47 -7.87
N ASP A 91 -22.58 -11.07 -8.32
CA ASP A 91 -21.81 -11.86 -9.28
C ASP A 91 -20.87 -12.80 -8.50
N PRO A 92 -21.20 -14.09 -8.35
CA PRO A 92 -20.45 -15.04 -7.55
C PRO A 92 -19.07 -15.39 -8.12
N SER A 93 -18.75 -14.94 -9.34
CA SER A 93 -17.44 -15.16 -9.96
C SER A 93 -16.37 -14.15 -9.50
N ARG A 94 -16.78 -13.07 -8.82
CA ARG A 94 -15.88 -11.99 -8.39
C ARG A 94 -15.05 -12.41 -7.18
N LYS A 95 -13.74 -12.50 -7.39
CA LYS A 95 -12.79 -12.81 -6.32
C LYS A 95 -12.63 -11.62 -5.37
N PRO A 96 -12.63 -11.82 -4.04
CA PRO A 96 -12.33 -10.75 -3.10
C PRO A 96 -10.87 -10.28 -3.24
N LEU A 97 -10.60 -9.02 -2.88
CA LEU A 97 -9.23 -8.52 -2.77
C LEU A 97 -8.47 -9.33 -1.69
N ASP A 98 -7.16 -9.51 -1.88
CA ASP A 98 -6.32 -10.21 -0.91
C ASP A 98 -6.42 -9.55 0.47
N SER A 99 -7.01 -10.27 1.42
CA SER A 99 -7.27 -9.78 2.76
C SER A 99 -5.98 -9.42 3.53
N ARG A 100 -4.84 -10.02 3.18
CA ARG A 100 -3.54 -9.68 3.79
C ARG A 100 -3.12 -8.27 3.42
N VAL A 101 -3.24 -7.92 2.15
CA VAL A 101 -2.99 -6.57 1.65
C VAL A 101 -3.94 -5.61 2.34
N LEU A 102 -5.25 -5.89 2.31
CA LEU A 102 -6.26 -5.03 2.95
C LEU A 102 -5.98 -4.78 4.44
N ASN A 103 -5.55 -5.80 5.19
CA ASN A 103 -5.21 -5.66 6.60
C ASN A 103 -3.90 -4.88 6.82
N ALA A 104 -2.97 -4.91 5.86
CA ALA A 104 -1.72 -4.16 5.93
C ALA A 104 -1.87 -2.67 5.58
N VAL A 105 -2.90 -2.29 4.81
CA VAL A 105 -3.17 -0.88 4.42
C VAL A 105 -4.24 -0.18 5.27
N LYS A 106 -4.81 -0.88 6.25
CA LYS A 106 -6.04 -0.47 6.96
C LYS A 106 -5.82 0.57 8.05
#